data_AF-A0A399NSK2-F1
#
_entry.id   AF-A0A399NSK2-F1
#
_cell.length_a   1.000
_cell.length_b   1.000
_cell.length_c   1.000
_cell.angle_alpha   90.00
_cell.angle_beta   90.00
_cell.angle_gamma   90.00
#
_symmetry.space_group_name_H-M   'P 1'
#
loop_
_entity.id
_entity.type
_entity.pdbx_description
1 polymer ?
#
loop_
_entity_poly.entity_id
_entity_poly.type
_entity_poly.pdbx_seq_one_letter_code
_entity_poly.pdbx_strand_id
1 'polypeptide(L)'
;MDGGRFDDLVTRLRVAGCVFAEEEAALLVAEAADRHPDDGPGRGGDARAAELRRMTAARVDGAPLETVLGWAAFAGRRIVVRPGVFVPRRRTERLAR
;
A
#
# COMPACT_ATOMS: atom_id res chain seq x y z
N MET A 1 17.85 -5.80 -10.02
CA MET A 1 18.12 -4.38 -9.72
C MET A 1 16.78 -3.63 -9.65
N ASP A 2 16.02 -3.83 -8.57
CA ASP A 2 14.75 -3.11 -8.31
C ASP A 2 14.88 -2.04 -7.21
N GLY A 3 16.07 -1.92 -6.59
CA GLY A 3 16.33 -0.97 -5.51
C GLY A 3 16.07 0.48 -5.92
N GLY A 4 16.50 0.89 -7.12
CA GLY A 4 16.31 2.27 -7.59
C GLY A 4 14.84 2.69 -7.76
N ARG A 5 13.94 1.76 -8.10
CA ARG A 5 12.50 2.06 -8.22
C ARG A 5 11.83 2.12 -6.86
N PHE A 6 12.27 1.29 -5.92
CA PHE A 6 11.82 1.35 -4.54
C PHE A 6 12.24 2.66 -3.87
N ASP A 7 13.49 3.07 -4.06
CA ASP A 7 14.02 4.33 -3.50
C ASP A 7 13.31 5.58 -4.04
N ASP A 8 12.95 5.62 -5.34
CA ASP A 8 12.12 6.69 -5.91
C ASP A 8 10.73 6.74 -5.26
N LEU A 9 10.10 5.57 -5.07
CA LEU A 9 8.80 5.49 -4.40
C LEU A 9 8.87 6.02 -2.96
N VAL A 10 9.85 5.57 -2.17
CA VAL A 10 10.07 6.04 -0.80
C VAL A 10 10.28 7.56 -0.81
N THR A 11 11.11 8.08 -1.71
CA THR A 11 11.38 9.52 -1.82
C THR A 11 10.10 10.31 -2.09
N ARG A 12 9.25 9.86 -3.02
CA ARG A 12 7.95 10.48 -3.29
C ARG A 12 7.03 10.50 -2.07
N LEU A 13 6.93 9.37 -1.36
CA LEU A 13 6.10 9.27 -0.16
C LEU A 13 6.61 10.21 0.94
N ARG A 14 7.93 10.31 1.16
CA ARG A 14 8.51 11.26 2.12
C ARG A 14 8.22 12.70 1.76
N VAL A 15 8.38 13.07 0.48
CA VAL A 15 8.06 14.43 0.00
C VAL A 15 6.58 14.75 0.20
N ALA A 16 5.69 13.77 0.07
CA ALA A 16 4.27 13.91 0.37
C ALA A 16 3.92 13.93 1.88
N GLY A 17 4.92 13.88 2.77
CA GLY A 17 4.73 13.92 4.21
C GLY A 17 4.35 12.57 4.84
N CYS A 18 4.55 11.45 4.14
CA CYS A 18 4.36 10.13 4.74
C CYS A 18 5.48 9.86 5.75
N VAL A 19 5.10 9.65 7.02
CA VAL A 19 6.05 9.48 8.13
C VAL A 19 6.77 8.12 8.06
N PHE A 20 6.08 7.07 7.60
CA PHE A 20 6.59 5.69 7.51
C PHE A 20 6.80 5.27 6.05
N ALA A 21 7.50 6.12 5.28
CA ALA A 21 7.54 6.00 3.83
C ALA A 21 8.09 4.65 3.33
N GLU A 22 9.11 4.09 3.98
CA GLU A 22 9.69 2.79 3.66
C GLU A 22 8.69 1.64 3.89
N GLU A 23 8.05 1.61 5.06
CA GLU A 23 7.06 0.59 5.39
C GLU A 23 5.84 0.69 4.48
N GLU A 24 5.37 1.90 4.20
CA GLU A 24 4.28 2.15 3.27
C GLU A 24 4.65 1.72 1.84
N ALA A 25 5.85 2.07 1.36
CA ALA A 25 6.34 1.64 0.05
C ALA A 25 6.37 0.10 -0.07
N ALA A 26 6.86 -0.58 0.97
CA ALA A 26 6.90 -2.04 1.00
C ALA A 26 5.49 -2.65 0.92
N LEU A 27 4.52 -2.09 1.64
CA LEU A 27 3.12 -2.51 1.58
C LEU A 27 2.51 -2.29 0.20
N LEU A 28 2.74 -1.13 -0.42
CA LEU A 28 2.22 -0.82 -1.76
C LEU A 28 2.80 -1.75 -2.83
N VAL A 29 4.10 -2.06 -2.77
CA VAL A 29 4.75 -2.98 -3.70
C VAL A 29 4.21 -4.40 -3.52
N ALA A 30 4.09 -4.87 -2.28
CA ALA A 30 3.55 -6.18 -1.98
C ALA A 30 2.08 -6.30 -2.45
N GLU A 31 1.26 -5.29 -2.19
CA GLU A 31 -0.15 -5.29 -2.61
C GLU A 31 -0.30 -5.26 -4.13
N ALA A 32 0.52 -4.46 -4.85
CA ALA A 32 0.51 -4.47 -6.31
C ALA A 32 0.90 -5.86 -6.85
N ALA A 33 1.80 -6.55 -6.16
CA ALA A 33 2.22 -7.89 -6.52
C ALA A 33 1.13 -8.95 -6.28
N ASP A 34 0.44 -8.88 -5.14
CA ASP A 34 -0.67 -9.76 -4.77
C ASP A 34 -1.85 -9.61 -5.77
N ARG A 35 -2.15 -8.38 -6.21
CA ARG A 35 -3.26 -8.09 -7.17
C ARG A 35 -2.96 -8.51 -8.60
N HIS A 36 -1.67 -8.50 -8.97
CA HIS A 36 -1.20 -8.82 -10.31
C HIS A 36 -0.08 -9.86 -10.23
N PRO A 37 -0.40 -11.13 -9.94
CA PRO A 37 0.59 -12.19 -9.76
C PRO A 37 1.26 -12.60 -11.07
N ASP A 38 0.53 -12.56 -12.19
CA ASP A 38 0.99 -13.02 -13.51
C ASP A 38 1.83 -11.97 -14.27
N ASP A 39 1.76 -10.70 -13.84
CA ASP A 39 2.43 -9.55 -14.46
C ASP A 39 3.83 -9.31 -13.88
N GLY A 40 4.67 -10.35 -13.97
CA GLY A 40 6.09 -10.32 -13.57
C GLY A 40 7.00 -9.55 -14.53
N PRO A 41 8.32 -9.46 -14.26
CA PRO A 41 9.28 -8.77 -15.14
C PRO A 41 9.37 -9.49 -16.50
N GLY A 42 8.60 -8.99 -17.47
CA GLY A 42 8.40 -9.53 -18.82
C GLY A 42 7.35 -8.70 -19.57
N ARG A 43 6.92 -9.13 -20.77
CA ARG A 43 5.95 -8.41 -21.64
C ARG A 43 4.55 -8.13 -21.01
N GLY A 44 4.32 -8.50 -19.75
CA GLY A 44 3.09 -8.24 -18.98
C GLY A 44 3.25 -7.28 -17.79
N GLY A 45 4.43 -6.75 -17.49
CA GLY A 45 4.69 -5.93 -16.29
C GLY A 45 3.95 -4.58 -16.17
N ASP A 46 3.06 -4.27 -17.12
CA ASP A 46 2.38 -2.99 -17.22
C ASP A 46 1.27 -2.82 -16.19
N ALA A 47 0.50 -3.88 -15.91
CA ALA A 47 -0.63 -3.79 -14.98
C ALA A 47 -0.18 -3.66 -13.52
N ARG A 48 0.76 -4.51 -13.06
CA ARG A 48 1.39 -4.36 -11.73
C ARG A 48 2.01 -2.98 -11.55
N ALA A 49 2.71 -2.48 -12.57
CA ALA A 49 3.31 -1.15 -12.52
C ALA A 49 2.27 -0.03 -12.52
N ALA A 50 1.19 -0.16 -13.29
CA ALA A 50 0.07 0.78 -13.31
C ALA A 50 -0.65 0.82 -11.97
N GLU A 51 -0.86 -0.34 -11.37
CA GLU A 51 -1.48 -0.48 -10.06
C GLU A 51 -0.65 0.20 -8.97
N LEU A 52 0.66 -0.04 -8.96
CA LEU A 52 1.55 0.65 -8.04
C LEU A 52 1.49 2.17 -8.23
N ARG A 53 1.54 2.67 -9.49
CA ARG A 53 1.40 4.12 -9.78
C ARG A 53 0.08 4.69 -9.26
N ARG A 54 -1.03 3.97 -9.45
CA ARG A 54 -2.37 4.37 -8.98
C ARG A 54 -2.41 4.48 -7.46
N MET A 55 -1.88 3.48 -6.76
CA MET A 55 -1.85 3.47 -5.30
C MET A 55 -0.93 4.56 -4.74
N THR A 56 0.25 4.77 -5.35
CA THR A 56 1.15 5.87 -4.99
C THR A 56 0.50 7.23 -5.17
N ALA A 57 -0.16 7.48 -6.31
CA ALA A 57 -0.86 8.74 -6.56
C ALA A 57 -1.92 9.01 -5.50
N ALA A 58 -2.79 8.03 -5.22
CA ALA A 58 -3.81 8.16 -4.18
C ALA A 58 -3.19 8.48 -2.80
N ARG A 59 -2.05 7.84 -2.46
CA ARG A 59 -1.39 8.07 -1.18
C ARG A 59 -0.76 9.47 -1.09
N VAL A 60 -0.17 9.95 -2.18
CA VAL A 60 0.38 11.31 -2.31
C VAL A 60 -0.72 12.35 -2.23
N ASP A 61 -1.91 12.07 -2.77
CA ASP A 61 -3.10 12.93 -2.69
C ASP A 61 -3.76 12.92 -1.28
N GLY A 62 -3.17 12.21 -0.31
CA GLY A 62 -3.61 12.19 1.08
C GLY A 62 -4.65 11.12 1.41
N ALA A 63 -4.91 10.16 0.52
CA ALA A 63 -5.78 9.04 0.84
C ALA A 63 -5.17 8.19 1.98
N PRO A 64 -5.97 7.74 2.97
CA PRO A 64 -5.49 6.83 4.01
C PRO A 64 -4.95 5.53 3.41
N LEU A 65 -3.81 5.06 3.90
CA LEU A 65 -3.15 3.86 3.38
C LEU A 65 -4.09 2.65 3.34
N GLU A 66 -4.88 2.44 4.38
CA GLU A 66 -5.79 1.30 4.48
C GLU A 66 -6.90 1.35 3.41
N THR A 67 -7.28 2.55 2.96
CA THR A 67 -8.23 2.70 1.84
C THR A 67 -7.55 2.40 0.50
N VAL A 68 -6.28 2.79 0.34
CA VAL A 68 -5.47 2.49 -0.86
C VAL A 68 -5.22 0.98 -0.99
N LEU A 69 -4.84 0.34 0.12
CA LEU A 69 -4.67 -1.11 0.22
C LEU A 69 -6.00 -1.87 0.18
N GLY A 70 -7.13 -1.22 0.49
CA GLY A 70 -8.43 -1.89 0.61
C GLY A 70 -8.54 -2.80 1.84
N TRP A 71 -7.56 -2.75 2.74
CA TRP A 71 -7.53 -3.51 3.97
C TRP A 71 -6.71 -2.82 5.06
N ALA A 72 -6.97 -3.18 6.32
CA ALA A 72 -6.19 -2.78 7.49
C ALA A 72 -5.65 -4.01 8.23
N ALA A 73 -4.38 -3.97 8.64
CA ALA A 73 -3.84 -4.97 9.55
C ALA A 73 -4.46 -4.77 10.94
N PHE A 74 -5.15 -5.79 11.46
CA PHE A 74 -5.75 -5.74 12.78
C PHE A 74 -5.75 -7.13 13.43
N ALA A 75 -5.19 -7.22 14.63
CA ALA A 75 -5.11 -8.47 15.41
C ALA A 75 -4.54 -9.66 14.61
N GLY A 76 -3.52 -9.40 13.79
CA GLY A 76 -2.88 -10.43 12.95
C GLY A 76 -3.67 -10.83 11.70
N ARG A 77 -4.72 -10.08 11.31
CA ARG A 77 -5.56 -10.36 10.14
C ARG A 77 -5.58 -9.15 9.19
N ARG A 78 -5.85 -9.40 7.90
CA ARG A 78 -6.19 -8.36 6.91
C ARG A 78 -7.71 -8.16 6.92
N ILE A 79 -8.19 -7.04 7.46
CA ILE A 79 -9.62 -6.70 7.51
C ILE A 79 -9.93 -5.80 6.32
N VAL A 80 -10.89 -6.19 5.47
CA VAL A 80 -11.29 -5.39 4.30
C VAL A 80 -11.85 -4.03 4.73
N VAL A 81 -11.40 -2.97 4.06
CA VAL A 81 -11.85 -1.59 4.27
C VAL A 81 -12.32 -1.02 2.94
N ARG A 82 -13.41 -0.24 2.98
CA ARG A 82 -13.96 0.50 1.83
C ARG A 82 -14.17 1.96 2.22
N PRO A 83 -14.29 2.89 1.24
CA PRO A 83 -14.62 4.28 1.55
C PRO A 83 -15.85 4.40 2.46
N GLY A 84 -15.76 5.22 3.50
CA GLY A 84 -16.81 5.41 4.51
C GLY A 84 -16.83 4.38 5.64
N VAL A 85 -16.04 3.30 5.56
CA VAL A 85 -15.89 2.32 6.65
C VAL A 85 -14.85 2.80 7.65
N PHE A 86 -15.14 2.64 8.94
CA PHE A 86 -14.19 2.94 10.00
C PHE A 86 -12.96 2.02 9.92
N VAL A 87 -11.76 2.60 9.88
CA VAL A 87 -10.49 1.86 9.91
C VAL A 87 -10.20 1.39 11.34
N PRO A 88 -10.09 0.07 11.60
CA PRO A 88 -9.76 -0.45 12.93
C PRO A 88 -8.47 0.16 13.49
N ARG A 89 -8.51 0.60 14.75
CA ARG A 89 -7.36 1.23 15.41
C ARG A 89 -6.60 0.20 16.24
N ARG A 90 -5.26 0.28 16.24
CA ARG A 90 -4.39 -0.60 17.05
C ARG A 90 -4.79 -0.70 18.51
N ARG A 91 -5.23 0.40 19.14
CA ARG A 91 -5.68 0.40 20.54
C ARG A 91 -6.89 -0.52 20.80
N THR A 92 -7.72 -0.74 19.78
CA THR A 92 -8.92 -1.58 19.84
C THR A 92 -8.58 -3.08 19.80
N GLU A 93 -7.36 -3.46 19.43
CA GLU A 93 -6.95 -4.87 19.37
C GLU A 93 -7.06 -5.58 20.73
N ARG A 94 -6.94 -4.83 21.85
CA ARG A 94 -7.10 -5.39 23.20
C ARG A 94 -8.53 -5.84 23.51
N LEU A 95 -9.53 -5.34 22.79
CA LEU A 95 -10.94 -5.70 22.96
C LEU A 95 -11.37 -6.89 22.09
N ALA A 96 -10.55 -7.27 21.11
CA ALA A 96 -10.86 -8.32 20.15
C ALA A 96 -10.26 -9.69 20.54
N ARG A 97 -9.67 -9.80 21.73
CA ARG A 97 -9.04 -11.01 22.26
C ARG A 97 -9.94 -11.72 23.25
#